data_AF-A0A950M0Z1-F1
#
_entry.id   AF-A0A950M0Z1-F1
#
_cell.length_a   1.000
_cell.length_b   1.000
_cell.length_c   1.000
_cell.angle_alpha   90.00
_cell.angle_beta   90.00
_cell.angle_gamma   90.00
#
_symmetry.space_group_name_H-M   'P 1'
#
loop_
_entity.id
_entity.type
_entity.pdbx_description
1 polymer ?
#
loop_
_entity_poly.entity_id
_entity_poly.type
_entity_poly.pdbx_seq_one_letter_code
_entity_poly.pdbx_strand_id
1 'polypeptide(L)'
;TMAAIRRRHGGSVLCAFDVPRERISAYGVFEVEDTDDPDVRRVRGMVEKPAPEAAPSTLAAAGRYLLDRAVFDALRRIVPGAGGELQLTDAVALLIDEDHPVHVVVHHGERHDLGTPAGLLRASVDFALADSDVGPELRRWLRDRVERETT
;
A
#
# COMPACT_ATOMS: atom_id res chain seq x y z
N THR A 1 13.27 4.34 8.94
CA THR A 1 12.24 5.20 8.32
C THR A 1 12.51 5.35 6.83
N MET A 2 11.49 5.60 6.00
CA MET A 2 11.67 5.76 4.55
C MET A 2 12.73 6.81 4.18
N ALA A 3 12.78 7.94 4.91
CA ALA A 3 13.77 8.98 4.70
C ALA A 3 15.22 8.51 4.97
N ALA A 4 15.43 7.65 5.98
CA ALA A 4 16.74 7.07 6.25
C ALA A 4 17.18 6.12 5.13
N ILE A 5 16.26 5.30 4.62
CA ILE A 5 16.52 4.41 3.47
C ILE A 5 16.89 5.24 2.23
N ARG A 6 16.14 6.30 1.94
CA ARG A 6 16.44 7.18 0.80
C ARG A 6 17.80 7.86 0.95
N ARG A 7 18.21 8.26 2.15
CA ARG A 7 19.56 8.81 2.38
C ARG A 7 20.67 7.78 2.15
N ARG A 8 20.43 6.50 2.48
CA ARG A 8 21.41 5.42 2.32
C ARG A 8 21.54 4.95 0.88
N HIS A 9 20.43 4.81 0.17
CA HIS A 9 20.37 4.17 -1.15
C HIS A 9 20.15 5.16 -2.31
N GLY A 10 19.82 6.42 -2.01
CA GLY A 10 19.39 7.38 -3.02
C GLY A 10 18.02 7.01 -3.61
N GLY A 11 17.75 7.54 -4.80
CA GLY A 11 16.60 7.17 -5.62
C GLY A 11 15.24 7.42 -4.96
N SER A 12 14.31 6.49 -5.20
CA SER A 12 12.93 6.56 -4.73
C SER A 12 12.67 5.51 -3.65
N VAL A 13 11.87 5.85 -2.64
CA VAL A 13 11.45 4.93 -1.58
C VAL A 13 9.95 4.97 -1.40
N LEU A 14 9.32 3.81 -1.41
CA LEU A 14 7.89 3.62 -1.20
C LEU A 14 7.62 2.84 0.09
N CYS A 15 6.36 2.81 0.51
CA CYS A 15 5.92 1.95 1.61
C CYS A 15 5.06 0.82 1.05
N ALA A 16 5.26 -0.39 1.57
CA ALA A 16 4.52 -1.59 1.20
C ALA A 16 3.80 -2.19 2.40
N PHE A 17 2.67 -2.83 2.14
CA PHE A 17 1.99 -3.72 3.08
C PHE A 17 1.89 -5.12 2.49
N ASP A 18 1.97 -6.13 3.34
CA ASP A 18 1.57 -7.47 2.96
C ASP A 18 0.04 -7.55 2.94
N VAL A 19 -0.53 -7.84 1.78
CA VAL A 19 -1.98 -7.89 1.56
C VAL A 19 -2.36 -9.31 1.11
N PRO A 20 -3.43 -9.90 1.67
CA PRO A 20 -3.93 -11.19 1.21
C PRO A 20 -4.09 -11.22 -0.31
N ARG A 21 -3.65 -12.32 -0.93
CA ARG A 21 -3.54 -12.46 -2.39
C ARG A 21 -4.87 -12.14 -3.09
N GLU A 22 -5.99 -12.48 -2.48
CA GLU A 22 -7.35 -12.29 -3.02
C GLU A 22 -7.76 -10.81 -3.09
N ARG A 23 -7.06 -9.93 -2.35
CA ARG A 23 -7.32 -8.49 -2.30
C ARG A 23 -6.32 -7.68 -3.11
N ILE A 24 -5.37 -8.34 -3.78
CA ILE A 24 -4.21 -7.66 -4.39
C ILE A 24 -4.59 -6.78 -5.60
N SER A 25 -5.66 -7.12 -6.31
CA SER A 25 -6.09 -6.43 -7.54
C SER A 25 -6.57 -5.00 -7.35
N ALA A 26 -6.66 -4.52 -6.11
CA ALA A 26 -6.93 -3.12 -5.82
C ALA A 26 -5.67 -2.24 -5.77
N TYR A 27 -4.47 -2.81 -5.92
CA TYR A 27 -3.21 -2.13 -5.61
C TYR A 27 -2.15 -2.24 -6.69
N GLY A 28 -1.20 -1.31 -6.67
CA GLY A 28 0.11 -1.49 -7.28
C GLY A 28 0.94 -2.48 -6.48
N VAL A 29 1.47 -3.52 -7.14
CA VAL A 29 2.16 -4.65 -6.50
C VAL A 29 3.62 -4.66 -6.89
N PHE A 30 4.50 -4.85 -5.90
CA PHE A 30 5.94 -4.86 -6.11
C PHE A 30 6.46 -6.25 -6.45
N GLU A 31 7.38 -6.31 -7.41
CA GLU A 31 8.33 -7.39 -7.54
C GLU A 31 9.60 -6.99 -6.77
N VAL A 32 10.07 -7.86 -5.87
CA VAL A 32 11.07 -7.49 -4.87
C VAL A 32 12.20 -8.50 -4.71
N GLU A 33 13.36 -7.99 -4.29
CA GLU A 33 14.48 -8.77 -3.78
C GLU A 33 14.76 -8.41 -2.31
N ASP A 34 15.22 -9.40 -1.54
CA ASP A 34 15.64 -9.21 -0.16
C ASP A 34 16.86 -8.29 -0.05
N THR A 35 16.98 -7.62 1.08
CA THR A 35 18.16 -6.84 1.47
C THR A 35 18.64 -7.31 2.84
N ASP A 36 19.77 -6.78 3.32
CA ASP A 36 20.28 -7.07 4.67
C ASP A 36 19.34 -6.58 5.78
N ASP A 37 18.40 -5.68 5.47
CA ASP A 37 17.37 -5.20 6.39
C ASP A 37 16.05 -5.95 6.13
N PRO A 38 15.50 -6.67 7.13
CA PRO A 38 14.32 -7.51 6.95
C PRO A 38 13.05 -6.72 6.63
N ASP A 39 13.02 -5.41 6.89
CA ASP A 39 11.87 -4.55 6.59
C ASP A 39 12.08 -3.72 5.31
N VAL A 40 13.19 -3.91 4.61
CA VAL A 40 13.49 -3.21 3.35
C VAL A 40 13.63 -4.21 2.23
N ARG A 41 13.01 -3.90 1.10
CA ARG A 41 13.19 -4.64 -0.14
C ARG A 41 13.66 -3.74 -1.25
N ARG A 42 14.54 -4.26 -2.11
CA ARG A 42 14.84 -3.62 -3.40
C ARG A 42 13.74 -3.98 -4.38
N VAL A 43 13.23 -3.01 -5.13
CA VAL A 43 12.17 -3.23 -6.11
C VAL A 43 12.80 -3.51 -7.48
N ARG A 44 12.29 -4.54 -8.16
CA ARG A 44 12.69 -4.95 -9.51
C ARG A 44 11.60 -4.76 -10.57
N GLY A 45 10.38 -4.58 -10.12
CA GLY A 45 9.24 -4.30 -10.97
C GLY A 45 8.05 -3.81 -10.15
N MET A 46 7.09 -3.19 -10.82
CA MET A 46 5.84 -2.77 -10.20
C MET A 46 4.71 -2.89 -11.21
N VAL A 47 3.59 -3.50 -10.81
CA VAL A 47 2.43 -3.71 -11.69
C VAL A 47 1.18 -3.12 -11.06
N GLU A 48 0.45 -2.29 -11.79
CA GLU A 48 -0.81 -1.70 -11.32
C GLU A 48 -1.96 -2.71 -11.43
N LYS A 49 -2.63 -2.98 -10.29
CA LYS A 49 -3.88 -3.76 -10.21
C LYS A 49 -3.84 -5.11 -10.96
N PRO A 50 -2.82 -5.96 -10.72
CA PRO A 50 -2.74 -7.26 -11.38
C PRO A 50 -3.86 -8.19 -10.93
N ALA A 51 -4.20 -9.17 -11.77
CA ALA A 51 -4.97 -10.33 -11.32
C ALA A 51 -4.19 -11.07 -10.20
N PRO A 52 -4.87 -11.71 -9.22
CA PRO A 52 -4.20 -12.38 -8.11
C PRO A 52 -3.15 -13.41 -8.54
N GLU A 53 -3.39 -14.11 -9.64
CA GLU A 53 -2.52 -15.14 -10.22
C GLU A 53 -1.31 -14.55 -10.95
N ALA A 54 -1.43 -13.32 -11.44
CA ALA A 54 -0.38 -12.60 -12.15
C ALA A 54 0.44 -11.66 -11.23
N ALA A 55 0.04 -11.52 -9.96
CA ALA A 55 0.72 -10.64 -9.03
C ALA A 55 2.12 -11.18 -8.69
N PRO A 56 3.19 -10.36 -8.80
CA PRO A 56 4.56 -10.82 -8.56
C PRO A 56 4.85 -11.11 -7.07
N SER A 57 4.08 -10.52 -6.15
CA SER A 57 4.13 -10.80 -4.72
C SER A 57 2.80 -10.47 -4.04
N THR A 58 2.78 -10.46 -2.71
CA THR A 58 1.69 -9.91 -1.89
C THR A 58 1.99 -8.50 -1.34
N LEU A 59 3.16 -7.93 -1.69
CA LEU A 59 3.56 -6.61 -1.22
C LEU A 59 2.93 -5.52 -2.09
N ALA A 60 1.96 -4.82 -1.51
CA ALA A 60 1.16 -3.80 -2.16
C ALA A 60 1.55 -2.38 -1.72
N ALA A 61 1.46 -1.41 -2.63
CA ALA A 61 1.74 -0.01 -2.36
C ALA A 61 0.78 0.60 -1.31
N ALA A 62 1.37 1.23 -0.28
CA ALA A 62 0.65 1.80 0.85
C ALA A 62 0.10 3.22 0.63
N GLY A 63 0.35 3.83 -0.53
CA GLY A 63 0.04 5.24 -0.76
C GLY A 63 0.99 6.20 -0.01
N ARG A 64 2.25 5.83 0.18
CA ARG A 64 3.31 6.68 0.75
C ARG A 64 4.56 6.60 -0.11
N TYR A 65 5.04 7.75 -0.55
CA TYR A 65 6.09 7.85 -1.56
C TYR A 65 7.09 8.95 -1.21
N LEU A 66 8.38 8.64 -1.32
CA LEU A 66 9.48 9.60 -1.38
C LEU A 66 10.16 9.41 -2.73
N LEU A 67 9.68 10.14 -3.74
CA LEU A 67 10.10 9.97 -5.11
C LEU A 67 11.27 10.88 -5.45
N ASP A 68 12.21 10.36 -6.23
CA ASP A 68 13.18 11.20 -6.91
C ASP A 68 12.49 12.12 -7.94
N ARG A 69 13.07 13.29 -8.21
CA ARG A 69 12.54 14.23 -9.21
C ARG A 69 12.53 13.65 -10.62
N ALA A 70 13.35 12.63 -10.89
CA ALA A 70 13.30 11.84 -12.12
C ALA A 70 11.88 11.32 -12.45
N VAL A 71 11.00 11.15 -11.46
CA VAL A 71 9.60 10.75 -11.68
C VAL A 71 8.84 11.72 -12.58
N PHE A 72 9.16 13.02 -12.58
CA PHE A 72 8.48 13.98 -13.46
C PHE A 72 8.80 13.71 -14.93
N ASP A 73 10.02 13.28 -15.24
CA ASP A 73 10.41 12.94 -16.60
C ASP A 73 9.80 11.60 -17.03
N ALA A 74 9.70 10.63 -16.11
CA ALA A 74 8.96 9.39 -16.34
C ALA A 74 7.46 9.65 -16.59
N LEU A 75 6.81 10.48 -15.77
CA LEU A 75 5.38 10.83 -15.90
C LEU A 75 5.02 11.47 -17.25
N ARG A 76 5.96 12.16 -17.91
CA ARG A 76 5.72 12.72 -19.26
C ARG A 76 5.80 11.69 -20.38
N ARG A 77 6.34 10.50 -20.10
CA ARG A 77 6.61 9.45 -21.11
C ARG A 77 5.64 8.29 -21.03
N ILE A 78 5.00 8.09 -19.88
CA ILE A 78 3.97 7.06 -19.73
C ILE A 78 2.75 7.38 -20.60
N VAL A 79 2.05 6.32 -20.98
CA VAL A 79 0.78 6.38 -21.70
C VAL A 79 -0.35 5.92 -20.77
N PRO A 80 -1.62 6.20 -21.10
CA PRO A 80 -2.75 5.71 -20.29
C PRO A 80 -2.70 4.19 -20.10
N GLY A 81 -2.73 3.76 -18.84
CA GLY A 81 -2.66 2.37 -18.42
C GLY A 81 -4.01 1.85 -17.93
N ALA A 82 -4.02 1.23 -16.75
CA ALA A 82 -5.23 0.68 -16.13
C ALA A 82 -6.33 1.76 -16.01
N GLY A 83 -7.53 1.45 -16.52
CA GLY A 83 -8.67 2.37 -16.51
C GLY A 83 -8.59 3.54 -17.50
N GLY A 84 -7.57 3.59 -18.37
CA GLY A 84 -7.36 4.71 -19.29
C GLY A 84 -6.77 5.96 -18.61
N GLU A 85 -6.16 5.80 -17.45
CA GLU A 85 -5.54 6.87 -16.65
C GLU A 85 -4.01 6.83 -16.74
N LEU A 86 -3.36 7.97 -16.49
CA LEU A 86 -1.90 8.04 -16.33
C LEU A 86 -1.54 7.63 -14.89
N GLN A 87 -1.05 6.41 -14.72
CA GLN A 87 -0.78 5.85 -13.39
C GLN A 87 0.61 6.24 -12.89
N LEU A 88 0.70 6.66 -11.63
CA LEU A 88 2.00 6.87 -10.97
C LEU A 88 2.82 5.57 -10.91
N THR A 89 2.14 4.43 -10.77
CA THR A 89 2.74 3.09 -10.79
C THR A 89 3.52 2.84 -12.08
N ASP A 90 2.97 3.21 -13.23
CA ASP A 90 3.63 3.03 -14.53
C ASP A 90 4.87 3.92 -14.64
N ALA A 91 4.85 5.13 -14.07
CA ALA A 91 6.03 6.00 -14.04
C ALA A 91 7.13 5.45 -13.13
N VAL A 92 6.76 4.84 -12.00
CA VAL A 92 7.73 4.18 -11.11
C VAL A 92 8.30 2.92 -11.77
N ALA A 93 7.47 2.12 -12.45
CA ALA A 93 7.89 0.97 -13.23
C ALA A 93 8.89 1.37 -14.31
N LEU A 94 8.60 2.42 -15.08
CA LEU A 94 9.52 2.94 -16.10
C LEU A 94 10.87 3.36 -15.49
N LEU A 95 10.87 4.00 -14.31
CA LEU A 95 12.13 4.32 -13.63
C LEU A 95 12.91 3.06 -13.24
N ILE A 96 12.22 2.02 -12.76
CA ILE A 96 12.85 0.74 -12.39
C ILE A 96 13.48 0.08 -13.62
N ASP A 97 12.78 0.06 -14.76
CA ASP A 97 13.28 -0.48 -16.03
C ASP A 97 14.51 0.29 -16.55
N GLU A 98 14.68 1.55 -16.14
CA GLU A 98 15.83 2.41 -16.43
C GLU A 98 16.93 2.35 -15.37
N ASP A 99 16.94 1.28 -14.57
CA ASP A 99 17.90 1.03 -13.48
C ASP A 99 17.90 2.10 -12.36
N HIS A 100 16.83 2.92 -12.25
CA HIS A 100 16.71 3.88 -11.15
C HIS A 100 16.53 3.13 -9.81
N PRO A 101 17.28 3.48 -8.74
CA PRO A 101 17.15 2.79 -7.46
C PRO A 101 15.77 3.01 -6.84
N VAL A 102 15.02 1.91 -6.64
CA VAL A 102 13.74 1.91 -5.93
C VAL A 102 13.78 0.89 -4.80
N HIS A 103 13.36 1.33 -3.61
CA HIS A 103 13.20 0.46 -2.44
C HIS A 103 11.81 0.61 -1.85
N VAL A 104 11.33 -0.42 -1.17
CA VAL A 104 10.14 -0.35 -0.33
C VAL A 104 10.50 -0.64 1.12
N VAL A 105 9.84 0.08 2.03
CA VAL A 105 9.81 -0.27 3.46
C VAL A 105 8.50 -1.01 3.73
N VAL A 106 8.59 -2.23 4.24
CA VAL A 106 7.44 -3.05 4.60
C VAL A 106 6.90 -2.59 5.95
N HIS A 107 5.63 -2.20 6.00
CA HIS A 107 4.96 -1.80 7.24
C HIS A 107 4.13 -2.96 7.77
N HIS A 108 4.34 -3.28 9.05
CA HIS A 108 3.66 -4.38 9.75
C HIS A 108 2.50 -3.92 10.64
N GLY A 109 2.17 -2.62 10.64
CA GLY A 109 1.02 -2.09 11.37
C GLY A 109 -0.31 -2.40 10.68
N GLU A 110 -1.40 -1.98 11.30
CA GLU A 110 -2.72 -2.09 10.69
C GLU A 110 -2.91 -1.04 9.58
N ARG A 111 -3.50 -1.47 8.47
CA ARG A 111 -3.93 -0.58 7.39
C ARG A 111 -5.45 -0.54 7.32
N HIS A 112 -5.99 0.67 7.36
CA HIS A 112 -7.38 0.92 7.02
C HIS A 112 -7.48 1.44 5.59
N ASP A 113 -8.23 0.72 4.75
CA ASP A 113 -8.59 1.19 3.42
C ASP A 113 -9.86 2.03 3.49
N LEU A 114 -9.70 3.35 3.51
CA LEU A 114 -10.82 4.29 3.59
C LEU A 114 -11.52 4.50 2.23
N GLY A 115 -11.03 3.89 1.14
CA GLY A 115 -11.59 4.03 -0.20
C GLY A 115 -12.88 3.23 -0.43
N THR A 116 -13.27 2.38 0.53
CA THR A 116 -14.50 1.57 0.45
C THR A 116 -15.44 1.87 1.62
N PRO A 117 -16.78 1.79 1.44
CA PRO A 117 -17.72 1.99 2.54
C PRO A 117 -17.46 1.07 3.74
N ALA A 118 -17.18 -0.22 3.49
CA ALA A 118 -16.89 -1.19 4.54
C ALA A 118 -15.58 -0.88 5.27
N GLY A 119 -14.53 -0.50 4.54
CA GLY A 119 -13.24 -0.13 5.13
C GLY A 119 -13.31 1.16 5.95
N LEU A 120 -14.07 2.16 5.49
CA LEU A 120 -14.37 3.38 6.25
C LEU A 120 -15.10 3.08 7.55
N LEU A 121 -16.15 2.25 7.51
CA LEU A 121 -16.90 1.87 8.70
C LEU A 121 -16.04 1.11 9.69
N ARG A 122 -15.26 0.13 9.22
CA ARG A 122 -14.34 -0.62 10.08
C ARG A 122 -13.34 0.31 10.76
N ALA A 123 -12.70 1.19 10.00
CA ALA A 123 -11.78 2.17 10.57
C ALA A 123 -12.47 3.04 11.63
N SER A 124 -13.66 3.56 11.32
CA SER A 124 -14.42 4.39 12.26
C SER A 124 -14.71 3.64 13.57
N VAL A 125 -15.09 2.38 13.49
CA VAL A 125 -15.31 1.53 14.67
C VAL A 125 -14.02 1.27 15.43
N ASP A 126 -12.93 0.92 14.75
CA ASP A 126 -11.63 0.62 15.38
C ASP A 126 -11.11 1.85 16.16
N PHE A 127 -11.17 3.04 15.55
CA PHE A 127 -10.79 4.29 16.20
C PHE A 127 -11.74 4.67 17.36
N ALA A 128 -13.05 4.52 17.18
CA ALA A 128 -14.01 4.82 18.25
C ALA A 128 -13.88 3.83 19.44
N LEU A 129 -13.54 2.57 19.19
CA LEU A 129 -13.31 1.58 20.26
C LEU A 129 -12.00 1.81 21.04
N ALA A 130 -11.05 2.53 20.45
CA ALA A 130 -9.79 2.92 21.08
C ALA A 130 -9.89 4.23 21.88
N ASP A 131 -10.93 5.03 21.64
CA ASP A 131 -11.21 6.27 22.36
C ASP A 131 -11.67 5.99 23.81
N SER A 132 -11.11 6.71 24.77
CA SER A 132 -11.37 6.50 26.20
C SER A 132 -12.77 6.91 26.63
N ASP A 133 -13.39 7.86 25.93
CA ASP A 133 -14.65 8.46 26.32
C ASP A 133 -15.82 7.71 25.69
N VAL A 134 -15.72 7.36 24.40
CA VAL A 134 -16.81 6.68 23.67
C VAL A 134 -16.63 5.16 23.55
N GLY A 135 -15.40 4.66 23.60
CA GLY A 135 -15.08 3.25 23.37
C GLY A 135 -15.77 2.27 24.32
N PRO A 136 -15.83 2.52 25.64
CA PRO A 136 -16.50 1.62 26.59
C PRO A 136 -18.00 1.43 26.31
N GLU A 137 -18.72 2.51 25.97
CA GLU A 137 -20.15 2.46 25.68
C GLU A 137 -20.41 1.79 24.33
N LEU A 138 -19.68 2.18 23.29
CA LEU A 138 -19.81 1.61 21.94
C LEU A 138 -19.55 0.09 21.95
N ARG A 139 -18.54 -0.37 22.69
CA ARG A 139 -18.23 -1.80 22.80
C ARG A 139 -19.38 -2.60 23.40
N ARG A 140 -20.05 -2.05 24.42
CA ARG A 140 -21.22 -2.70 25.04
C ARG A 140 -22.36 -2.77 24.04
N TRP A 141 -22.69 -1.65 23.40
CA TRP A 141 -23.76 -1.58 22.41
C TRP A 141 -23.54 -2.53 21.23
N LEU A 142 -22.31 -2.64 20.71
CA LEU A 142 -21.97 -3.53 19.60
C LEU A 142 -22.16 -5.00 19.95
N ARG A 143 -21.77 -5.44 21.16
CA ARG A 143 -21.99 -6.83 21.62
C ARG A 143 -23.48 -7.15 21.65
N ASP A 144 -24.26 -6.29 22.32
CA ASP A 144 -25.71 -6.46 22.41
C ASP A 144 -26.37 -6.48 21.02
N ARG A 145 -25.89 -5.66 20.07
CA ARG A 145 -26.44 -5.57 18.71
C ARG A 145 -26.20 -6.84 17.91
N VAL A 146 -24.98 -7.39 17.95
CA VAL A 146 -24.60 -8.60 17.19
C VAL A 146 -25.32 -9.83 17.75
N GLU A 147 -25.47 -9.94 19.07
CA GLU A 147 -26.19 -11.05 19.69
C GLU A 147 -27.69 -11.07 19.30
N ARG A 148 -28.31 -9.90 19.11
CA ARG A 148 -29.73 -9.77 18.72
C ARG A 148 -30.03 -10.17 17.26
N GLU A 149 -29.04 -10.25 16.38
CA GLU A 149 -29.25 -10.65 14.98
C GLU A 149 -29.31 -12.18 14.78
N THR A 150 -29.15 -12.98 15.84
CA THR A 150 -29.26 -14.45 15.78
C THR A 150 -30.70 -14.95 16.05
N THR A 151 -31.72 -14.12 15.84
CA THR A 151 -33.15 -14.49 15.97
C THR A 151 -33.95 -14.08 14.74
#